data_AF-A0A7W7YNK6-F1
#
_entry.id   AF-A0A7W7YNK6-F1
#
_cell.length_a   1.000
_cell.length_b   1.000
_cell.length_c   1.000
_cell.angle_alpha   90.00
_cell.angle_beta   90.00
_cell.angle_gamma   90.00
#
_symmetry.space_group_name_H-M   'P 1'
#
loop_
_entity.id
_entity.type
_entity.pdbx_description
1 polymer ?
#
loop_
_entity_poly.entity_id
_entity_poly.type
_entity_poly.pdbx_seq_one_letter_code
_entity_poly.pdbx_strand_id
1 'polypeptide(L)' 'MTIPVVQLGITSFDIDQRDSARLTINVTQISEAGFTAVISTWASTRVYAAGFNWFAIGA' A
#
# COMPACT_ATOMS: atom_id res chain seq x y z
N MET A 1 23.70 2.37 -11.20
CA MET A 1 22.38 1.78 -10.95
C MET A 1 21.49 2.90 -10.42
N THR A 2 20.19 2.90 -10.74
CA THR A 2 19.28 4.03 -10.43
C THR A 2 18.17 3.55 -9.51
N ILE A 3 17.81 4.37 -8.52
CA ILE A 3 16.68 4.09 -7.63
C ILE A 3 15.39 4.23 -8.47
N PRO A 4 14.54 3.19 -8.54
CA PRO A 4 13.34 3.24 -9.37
C PRO A 4 12.28 4.17 -8.78
N VAL A 5 11.39 4.67 -9.63
CA VAL A 5 10.11 5.23 -9.19
C VAL A 5 9.15 4.06 -8.95
N VAL A 6 8.53 4.01 -7.77
CA VAL A 6 7.60 2.95 -7.39
C VAL A 6 6.20 3.52 -7.19
N GLN A 7 5.21 2.91 -7.83
CA GLN A 7 3.80 3.22 -7.65
C GLN A 7 3.06 2.01 -7.08
N LEU A 8 2.17 2.28 -6.13
CA LEU A 8 1.30 1.30 -5.51
C LEU A 8 -0.16 1.61 -5.84
N GLY A 9 -0.98 0.57 -5.99
CA GLY A 9 -2.42 0.70 -6.21
C GLY A 9 -3.19 -0.36 -5.44
N ILE A 10 -4.21 0.05 -4.69
CA ILE A 10 -5.13 -0.85 -4.00
C ILE A 10 -6.00 -1.54 -5.05
N THR A 11 -6.09 -2.87 -4.99
CA THR A 11 -6.87 -3.69 -5.94
C THR A 11 -8.09 -4.32 -5.31
N SER A 12 -8.05 -4.60 -4.01
CA SER A 12 -9.19 -5.13 -3.25
C SER A 12 -9.08 -4.77 -1.77
N PHE A 13 -10.22 -4.75 -1.08
CA PHE A 13 -10.26 -4.69 0.37
C PHE A 13 -11.55 -5.35 0.90
N ASP A 14 -11.44 -5.93 2.09
CA ASP A 14 -12.57 -6.38 2.91
C ASP A 14 -12.47 -5.65 4.25
N ILE A 15 -13.45 -4.79 4.53
CA ILE A 15 -13.46 -3.85 5.65
C ILE A 15 -14.83 -3.91 6.32
N ASP A 16 -14.84 -3.96 7.66
CA ASP A 16 -16.08 -3.97 8.44
C ASP A 16 -16.94 -2.74 8.13
N GLN A 17 -18.20 -2.97 7.78
CA GLN A 17 -19.15 -1.92 7.38
C GLN A 17 -19.66 -1.03 8.52
N ARG A 18 -19.42 -1.39 9.79
CA ARG A 18 -19.97 -0.65 10.95
C ARG A 18 -19.30 0.71 11.18
N ASP A 19 -18.08 0.89 10.65
CA ASP A 19 -17.26 2.08 10.81
C ASP A 19 -16.90 2.65 9.43
N SER A 20 -16.47 3.92 9.37
CA SER A 20 -15.99 4.47 8.10
C SER A 20 -14.76 3.71 7.61
N ALA A 21 -14.74 3.36 6.32
CA ALA A 21 -13.59 2.72 5.69
C ALA A 21 -12.43 3.73 5.56
N ARG A 22 -11.28 3.37 6.13
CA ARG A 22 -10.05 4.16 6.11
C ARG A 22 -8.87 3.24 5.84
N LEU A 23 -8.27 3.36 4.67
CA LEU A 23 -7.15 2.53 4.23
C LEU A 23 -6.21 3.43 3.43
N THR A 24 -4.92 3.42 3.77
CA THR A 24 -3.87 4.00 2.93
C THR A 24 -2.88 2.92 2.53
N ILE A 25 -2.24 3.15 1.39
CA ILE A 25 -1.03 2.43 1.00
C ILE A 25 0.06 3.46 0.73
N ASN A 26 1.26 3.20 1.24
CA ASN A 26 2.43 4.04 1.00
C ASN A 26 3.64 3.17 0.67
N VAL A 27 4.52 3.70 -0.17
CA VAL A 27 5.84 3.13 -0.43
C VAL A 27 6.87 3.85 0.42
N THR A 28 7.78 3.11 1.05
CA THR A 28 8.88 3.64 1.84
C THR A 28 10.16 2.86 1.53
N GLN A 29 11.32 3.41 1.95
CA GLN A 29 12.62 2.74 1.83
C GLN A 29 12.96 2.24 0.41
N ILE A 30 12.67 3.05 -0.60
CA ILE A 30 12.98 2.67 -2.00
C ILE A 30 14.49 2.66 -2.19
N SER A 31 14.99 1.54 -2.71
CA SER A 31 16.38 1.31 -3.06
C SER A 31 16.46 0.50 -4.36
N GLU A 32 17.68 0.29 -4.86
CA GLU A 32 17.91 -0.56 -6.03
C GLU A 32 17.54 -2.03 -5.78
N ALA A 33 17.57 -2.49 -4.52
CA ALA A 33 17.26 -3.86 -4.15
C ALA A 33 15.76 -4.10 -3.88
N GLY A 34 14.96 -3.04 -3.72
CA GLY A 34 13.54 -3.16 -3.42
C GLY A 34 12.99 -1.96 -2.65
N PHE A 35 11.79 -2.15 -2.08
CA PHE A 35 11.05 -1.15 -1.32
C PHE A 35 10.19 -1.81 -0.24
N THR A 36 9.67 -1.02 0.70
CA THR A 36 8.70 -1.45 1.72
C THR A 36 7.32 -0.87 1.39
N ALA A 37 6.33 -1.74 1.18
CA ALA A 37 4.92 -1.34 1.11
C ALA A 37 4.30 -1.32 2.51
N VAL A 38 3.69 -0.19 2.88
CA VAL A 38 3.01 0.00 4.17
C VAL A 38 1.52 0.17 3.91
N ILE A 39 0.72 -0.76 4.44
CA ILE A 39 -0.74 -0.70 4.43
C ILE A 39 -1.19 -0.27 5.81
N SER A 40 -1.92 0.84 5.90
CA SER A 40 -2.29 1.45 7.17
C SER A 40 -3.78 1.72 7.26
N THR A 41 -4.32 1.55 8.46
CA THR A 41 -5.68 1.96 8.84
C THR A 41 -5.64 2.72 10.17
N TRP A 42 -6.72 3.41 10.55
CA TRP A 42 -6.78 4.19 11.79
C TRP A 42 -8.21 4.32 12.34
N ALA A 43 -8.29 4.87 13.55
CA ALA A 43 -9.52 4.92 14.35
C ALA A 43 -10.10 3.51 14.58
N SER A 44 -11.41 3.33 14.47
CA SER A 44 -12.13 2.07 14.69
C SER A 44 -12.16 1.13 13.48
N THR A 45 -11.53 1.49 12.36
CA THR A 45 -11.60 0.71 11.13
C THR A 45 -10.98 -0.68 11.31
N ARG A 46 -11.72 -1.72 10.91
CA ARG A 46 -11.27 -3.13 10.91
C ARG A 46 -11.11 -3.62 9.49
N VAL A 47 -9.89 -4.01 9.13
CA VAL A 47 -9.55 -4.55 7.81
C VAL A 47 -9.37 -6.06 7.93
N TYR A 48 -10.19 -6.84 7.24
CA TYR A 48 -10.09 -8.30 7.19
C TYR A 48 -9.14 -8.76 6.09
N ALA A 49 -9.12 -8.05 4.96
CA ALA A 49 -8.19 -8.28 3.88
C ALA A 49 -7.91 -6.99 3.10
N ALA A 50 -6.72 -6.89 2.51
CA ALA A 50 -6.35 -5.85 1.56
C ALA A 50 -5.40 -6.41 0.51
N GLY A 51 -5.69 -6.13 -0.76
CA GLY A 51 -4.85 -6.47 -1.90
C GLY A 51 -4.29 -5.20 -2.53
N PHE A 52 -3.06 -5.28 -3.02
CA PHE A 52 -2.45 -4.22 -3.80
C PHE A 52 -1.55 -4.78 -4.88
N ASN A 53 -1.39 -4.01 -5.95
CA ASN A 53 -0.38 -4.22 -6.95
C ASN A 53 0.64 -3.08 -6.91
N TRP A 54 1.81 -3.34 -7.49
CA TRP A 54 2.90 -2.39 -7.56
C TRP A 54 3.54 -2.39 -8.94
N PHE A 55 4.13 -1.25 -9.29
CA PHE A 55 4.94 -1.09 -10.50
C PHE A 55 6.18 -0.27 -10.18
N ALA A 56 7.34 -0.71 -10.64
CA ALA A 56 8.62 -0.01 -10.45
C ALA A 56 9.28 0.22 -11.81
N ILE A 57 9.64 1.47 -12.10
CA ILE A 57 10.33 1.86 -13.34
C ILE A 57 11.71 2.39 -12.97
N GLY A 58 12.75 1.77 -13.52
CA GLY A 58 14.11 2.29 -13.43
C GLY A 58 14.18 3.63 -14.16
N ALA A 59 14.72 4.65 -13.49
CA ALA A 59 15.00 5.94 -14.11
C ALA A 59 16.13 5.80 -15.14
#